data_AF-A0A3M1D795-F1
#
_entry.id   AF-A0A3M1D795-F1
#
_cell.length_a   1.000
_cell.length_b   1.000
_cell.length_c   1.000
_cell.angle_alpha   90.00
_cell.angle_beta   90.00
_cell.angle_gamma   90.00
#
_symmetry.space_group_name_H-M   'P 1'
#
loop_
_entity.id
_entity.type
_entity.pdbx_description
1 polymer ?
#
loop_
_entity_poly.entity_id
_entity_poly.type
_entity_poly.pdbx_seq_one_letter_code
_entity_poly.pdbx_strand_id
1 'polypeptide(L)'
;MPDLRSLSIAAALTWALAPACGRVPDDLCAADSPEVQALCTLDRVVESVYGGRGAEAAEECDVLPQGTWRDECRFQVAEALAMRGELNPALSICGEIGRFAQMCFGHALWLRSTELVDATPADADAWERVDAFIATLPDIGLQGAHLTEIARAAAWHGIYAGSGSADPAAARAAPGRHARHARTAFAWEAVRLQGNQGRSRDIVEYVQAVWDGREPPPSGAPLPLACWRVRLVPRMDLLSPLYTGTIRTYGGGIRFTDPDPDTDLRIATLSAIWTHGRPIDALYLAELARDPSPAVQLTAATLMGADTGGYRQPESFFTEHSPAWKLARATRKAAQRNNVPTPYTPRTDESCP
;
A
#
# COMPACT_ATOMS: atom_id res chain seq x y z
N MET A 1 -25.71 3.52 -17.57
CA MET A 1 -24.57 3.02 -16.77
C MET A 1 -23.43 2.75 -17.74
N PRO A 2 -22.27 3.41 -17.63
CA PRO A 2 -21.16 3.17 -18.53
C PRO A 2 -20.62 1.73 -18.36
N ASP A 3 -20.21 1.12 -19.47
CA ASP A 3 -19.76 -0.27 -19.56
C ASP A 3 -18.41 -0.44 -18.82
N LEU A 4 -18.35 -1.39 -17.88
CA LEU A 4 -17.14 -1.72 -17.13
C LEU A 4 -16.00 -2.22 -18.04
N ARG A 5 -16.30 -2.63 -19.28
CA ARG A 5 -15.31 -3.00 -20.29
C ARG A 5 -14.46 -1.81 -20.77
N SER A 6 -14.99 -0.58 -20.71
CA SER A 6 -14.27 0.64 -21.11
C SER A 6 -13.13 0.99 -20.15
N LEU A 7 -13.28 0.67 -18.85
CA LEU A 7 -12.25 0.90 -17.82
C LEU A 7 -11.04 -0.02 -18.01
N SER A 8 -11.27 -1.26 -18.44
CA SER A 8 -10.19 -2.23 -18.71
C SER A 8 -9.37 -1.83 -19.93
N ILE A 9 -10.01 -1.23 -20.94
CA ILE A 9 -9.36 -0.81 -22.19
C ILE A 9 -8.57 0.49 -21.99
N ALA A 10 -9.11 1.46 -21.25
CA ALA A 10 -8.38 2.68 -20.89
C ALA A 10 -7.11 2.36 -20.08
N ALA A 11 -7.22 1.59 -19.00
CA ALA A 11 -6.07 1.20 -18.20
C ALA A 11 -5.07 0.34 -18.99
N ALA A 12 -5.54 -0.55 -19.87
CA ALA A 12 -4.68 -1.35 -20.74
C ALA A 12 -4.00 -0.53 -21.83
N LEU A 13 -4.64 0.53 -22.37
CA LEU A 13 -4.05 1.41 -23.37
C LEU A 13 -3.04 2.38 -22.74
N THR A 14 -3.33 2.97 -21.58
CA THR A 14 -2.36 3.78 -20.84
C THR A 14 -1.11 2.96 -20.48
N TRP A 15 -1.27 1.67 -20.15
CA TRP A 15 -0.14 0.79 -19.85
C TRP A 15 0.57 0.18 -21.07
N ALA A 16 -0.15 -0.11 -22.16
CA ALA A 16 0.44 -0.71 -23.35
C ALA A 16 1.09 0.31 -24.30
N LEU A 17 0.69 1.58 -24.22
CA LEU A 17 1.20 2.66 -25.06
C LEU A 17 2.13 3.64 -24.34
N ALA A 18 2.23 3.59 -23.01
CA ALA A 18 3.28 4.27 -22.28
C ALA A 18 4.49 3.34 -22.13
N PRO A 19 5.50 3.37 -23.02
CA PRO A 19 6.84 3.09 -22.53
C PRO A 19 7.09 4.11 -21.42
N ALA A 20 7.70 3.68 -20.31
CA ALA A 20 8.06 4.52 -19.18
C ALA A 20 8.35 5.98 -19.60
N CYS A 21 7.48 6.92 -19.20
CA CYS A 21 7.59 8.36 -19.47
C CYS A 21 7.32 8.87 -20.91
N GLY A 22 6.68 8.09 -21.79
CA GLY A 22 6.35 8.54 -23.16
C GLY A 22 5.08 9.38 -23.24
N ARG A 23 5.22 10.65 -23.67
CA ARG A 23 4.11 11.52 -24.11
C ARG A 23 3.26 10.82 -25.16
N VAL A 24 1.93 10.86 -25.05
CA VAL A 24 1.02 10.41 -26.10
C VAL A 24 1.35 11.18 -27.40
N PRO A 25 1.60 10.47 -28.53
CA PRO A 25 1.94 11.12 -29.79
C PRO A 25 0.90 12.17 -30.21
N ASP A 26 1.35 13.33 -30.69
CA ASP A 26 0.49 14.46 -31.05
C ASP A 26 -0.55 14.08 -32.14
N ASP A 27 -0.21 13.14 -33.02
CA ASP A 27 -1.09 12.60 -34.05
C ASP A 27 -2.20 11.71 -33.48
N LEU A 28 -1.96 11.05 -32.34
CA LEU A 28 -3.00 10.34 -31.61
C LEU A 28 -4.00 11.33 -30.98
N CYS A 29 -3.51 12.45 -30.44
CA CYS A 29 -4.34 13.49 -29.84
C CYS A 29 -5.19 14.28 -30.85
N ALA A 30 -4.91 14.14 -32.14
CA ALA A 30 -5.76 14.67 -33.21
C ALA A 30 -7.01 13.79 -33.49
N ALA A 31 -7.14 12.63 -32.85
CA ALA A 31 -8.30 11.75 -33.02
C ALA A 31 -9.55 12.29 -32.28
N ASP A 32 -10.72 12.15 -32.88
CA ASP A 32 -12.00 12.66 -32.35
C ASP A 32 -12.73 11.66 -31.41
N SER A 33 -11.96 10.88 -30.65
CA SER A 33 -12.52 9.99 -29.62
C SER A 33 -12.48 10.67 -28.25
N PRO A 34 -13.59 10.70 -27.50
CA PRO A 34 -13.61 11.25 -26.14
C PRO A 34 -12.60 10.58 -25.19
N GLU A 35 -12.35 9.28 -25.35
CA GLU A 35 -11.36 8.54 -24.57
C GLU A 35 -9.93 8.95 -24.90
N VAL A 36 -9.62 9.15 -26.19
CA VAL A 36 -8.29 9.61 -26.62
C VAL A 36 -8.05 11.06 -26.17
N GLN A 37 -9.06 11.93 -26.30
CA GLN A 37 -9.00 13.30 -25.80
C GLN A 37 -8.81 13.35 -24.27
N ALA A 38 -9.43 12.43 -23.52
CA ALA A 38 -9.21 12.30 -22.08
C ALA A 38 -7.76 11.94 -21.78
N LEU A 39 -7.22 10.89 -22.40
CA LEU A 39 -5.82 10.48 -22.21
C LEU A 39 -4.83 11.61 -22.56
N CYS A 40 -5.04 12.32 -23.65
CA CYS A 40 -4.22 13.48 -24.02
C CYS A 40 -4.33 14.63 -23.01
N THR A 41 -5.50 14.82 -22.41
CA THR A 41 -5.69 15.80 -21.34
C THR A 41 -4.90 15.38 -20.09
N LEU A 42 -4.93 14.10 -19.72
CA LEU A 42 -4.17 13.56 -18.59
C LEU A 42 -2.66 13.82 -18.76
N ASP A 43 -2.10 13.52 -19.93
CA ASP A 43 -0.68 13.78 -20.22
C ASP A 43 -0.35 15.27 -20.14
N ARG A 44 -1.18 16.12 -20.76
CA ARG A 44 -0.97 17.56 -20.77
C ARG A 44 -1.01 18.15 -19.36
N VAL A 45 -1.92 17.72 -18.49
CA VAL A 45 -1.98 18.27 -17.13
C VAL A 45 -0.74 17.90 -16.31
N VAL A 46 -0.20 16.70 -16.51
CA VAL A 46 1.07 16.30 -15.88
C VAL A 46 2.22 17.16 -16.39
N GLU A 47 2.32 17.37 -17.71
CA GLU A 47 3.30 18.29 -18.31
C GLU A 47 3.15 19.72 -17.76
N SER A 48 1.93 20.23 -17.64
CA SER A 48 1.63 21.55 -17.07
C SER A 48 2.08 21.68 -15.62
N VAL A 49 1.87 20.64 -14.80
CA VAL A 49 2.37 20.59 -13.41
C VAL A 49 3.90 20.70 -13.41
N TYR A 50 4.60 19.88 -14.18
CA TYR A 50 6.07 19.93 -14.27
C TYR A 50 6.60 21.20 -14.95
N GLY A 51 5.81 21.83 -15.81
CA GLY A 51 6.07 23.12 -16.45
C GLY A 51 5.90 24.33 -15.52
N GLY A 52 5.54 24.11 -14.25
CA GLY A 52 5.49 25.14 -13.21
C GLY A 52 4.12 25.74 -12.95
N ARG A 53 3.04 25.26 -13.59
CA ARG A 53 1.68 25.72 -13.27
C ARG A 53 1.20 25.26 -11.89
N GLY A 54 1.82 24.23 -11.32
CA GLY A 54 1.44 23.72 -10.00
C GLY A 54 -0.04 23.32 -9.94
N ALA A 55 -0.72 23.69 -8.87
CA ALA A 55 -2.12 23.34 -8.62
C ALA A 55 -3.11 23.88 -9.67
N GLU A 56 -2.78 24.98 -10.36
CA GLU A 56 -3.62 25.58 -11.41
C GLU A 56 -3.81 24.64 -12.61
N ALA A 57 -2.94 23.64 -12.79
CA ALA A 57 -3.11 22.62 -13.83
C ALA A 57 -4.41 21.81 -13.65
N ALA A 58 -4.99 21.75 -12.44
CA ALA A 58 -6.25 21.05 -12.19
C ALA A 58 -7.45 21.67 -12.94
N GLU A 59 -7.40 22.96 -13.28
CA GLU A 59 -8.45 23.64 -14.06
C GLU A 59 -8.57 23.06 -15.48
N GLU A 60 -7.48 22.55 -16.03
CA GLU A 60 -7.48 21.91 -17.35
C GLU A 60 -8.32 20.62 -17.36
N CYS A 61 -8.55 19.99 -16.20
CA CYS A 61 -9.41 18.82 -16.09
C CYS A 61 -10.89 19.15 -16.28
N ASP A 62 -11.32 20.41 -16.16
CA ASP A 62 -12.74 20.78 -16.28
C ASP A 62 -13.28 20.69 -17.71
N VAL A 63 -12.40 20.57 -18.71
CA VAL A 63 -12.78 20.25 -20.10
C VAL A 63 -13.34 18.84 -20.22
N LEU A 64 -12.98 17.93 -19.30
CA LEU A 64 -13.48 16.56 -19.29
C LEU A 64 -14.88 16.52 -18.68
N PRO A 65 -15.79 15.68 -19.20
CA PRO A 65 -17.09 15.48 -18.57
C PRO A 65 -16.96 15.09 -17.10
N GLN A 66 -17.87 15.57 -16.26
CA GLN A 66 -17.90 15.18 -14.84
C GLN A 66 -17.96 13.66 -14.67
N GLY A 67 -17.31 13.15 -13.63
CA GLY A 67 -17.20 11.73 -13.33
C GLY A 67 -15.79 11.22 -13.55
N THR A 68 -15.67 9.97 -13.99
CA THR A 68 -14.42 9.20 -13.85
C THR A 68 -13.22 9.82 -14.55
N TRP A 69 -13.37 10.35 -15.76
CA TRP A 69 -12.25 10.96 -16.49
C TRP A 69 -11.75 12.25 -15.84
N ARG A 70 -12.67 13.10 -15.36
CA ARG A 70 -12.29 14.32 -14.63
C ARG A 70 -11.63 13.98 -13.30
N ASP A 71 -12.16 13.01 -12.57
CA ASP A 71 -11.58 12.58 -11.30
C ASP A 71 -10.18 11.98 -11.49
N GLU A 72 -9.97 11.15 -12.52
CA GLU A 72 -8.67 10.59 -12.87
C GLU A 72 -7.67 11.68 -13.27
N CYS A 73 -8.10 12.66 -14.08
CA CYS A 73 -7.25 13.80 -14.44
C CYS A 73 -6.77 14.56 -13.19
N ARG A 74 -7.67 14.87 -12.25
CA ARG A 74 -7.30 15.51 -10.98
C ARG A 74 -6.41 14.62 -10.10
N PHE A 75 -6.61 13.30 -10.12
CA PHE A 75 -5.73 12.34 -9.45
C PHE A 75 -4.30 12.46 -9.99
N GLN A 76 -4.12 12.45 -11.32
CA GLN A 76 -2.80 12.59 -11.96
C GLN A 76 -2.12 13.93 -11.61
N VAL A 77 -2.89 15.02 -11.55
CA VAL A 77 -2.37 16.33 -11.08
C VAL A 77 -1.88 16.24 -9.64
N ALA A 78 -2.65 15.62 -8.75
CA ALA A 78 -2.26 15.45 -7.35
C ALA A 78 -1.00 14.57 -7.21
N GLU A 79 -0.89 13.47 -7.93
CA GLU A 79 0.33 12.64 -7.93
C GLU A 79 1.55 13.42 -8.44
N ALA A 80 1.39 14.17 -9.55
CA ALA A 80 2.47 14.99 -10.10
C ALA A 80 2.92 16.09 -9.12
N LEU A 81 1.99 16.74 -8.42
CA LEU A 81 2.31 17.70 -7.36
C LEU A 81 3.03 17.06 -6.19
N ALA A 82 2.57 15.91 -5.72
CA ALA A 82 3.24 15.16 -4.66
C ALA A 82 4.67 14.79 -5.08
N MET A 83 4.88 14.31 -6.31
CA MET A 83 6.21 14.00 -6.85
C MET A 83 7.12 15.25 -6.93
N ARG A 84 6.57 16.45 -7.16
CA ARG A 84 7.31 17.72 -7.12
C ARG A 84 7.54 18.28 -5.71
N GLY A 85 6.91 17.71 -4.69
CA GLY A 85 7.06 18.10 -3.29
C GLY A 85 6.00 19.06 -2.78
N GLU A 86 4.97 19.28 -3.59
CA GLU A 86 3.83 20.11 -3.26
C GLU A 86 2.73 19.25 -2.63
N LEU A 87 3.03 18.62 -1.48
CA LEU A 87 2.11 17.66 -0.85
C LEU A 87 0.78 18.31 -0.42
N ASN A 88 0.80 19.46 0.26
CA ASN A 88 -0.43 20.10 0.71
C ASN A 88 -1.38 20.44 -0.46
N PRO A 89 -0.91 21.10 -1.55
CA PRO A 89 -1.71 21.26 -2.76
C PRO A 89 -2.24 19.94 -3.34
N ALA A 90 -1.41 18.89 -3.40
CA ALA A 90 -1.83 17.57 -3.88
C ALA A 90 -2.98 17.01 -3.04
N LEU A 91 -2.87 17.04 -1.70
CA LEU A 91 -3.90 16.53 -0.79
C LEU A 91 -5.19 17.35 -0.89
N SER A 92 -5.10 18.67 -1.05
CA SER A 92 -6.28 19.52 -1.31
C SER A 92 -7.03 19.10 -2.57
N ILE A 93 -6.33 18.84 -3.68
CA ILE A 93 -6.94 18.34 -4.92
C ILE A 93 -7.56 16.95 -4.73
N CYS A 94 -6.92 16.08 -3.94
CA CYS A 94 -7.52 14.80 -3.58
C CYS A 94 -8.87 14.96 -2.87
N GLY A 95 -9.13 16.07 -2.18
CA GLY A 95 -10.44 16.37 -1.58
C GLY A 95 -11.56 16.58 -2.61
N GLU A 96 -11.22 16.95 -3.84
CA GLU A 96 -12.19 17.31 -4.89
C GLU A 96 -12.67 16.12 -5.73
N ILE A 97 -11.97 14.98 -5.69
CA ILE A 97 -12.18 13.84 -6.60
C ILE A 97 -13.20 12.80 -6.09
N GLY A 98 -14.17 13.24 -5.29
CA GLY A 98 -15.32 12.46 -4.84
C GLY A 98 -14.95 11.06 -4.33
N ARG A 99 -15.36 10.02 -5.08
CA ARG A 99 -15.18 8.61 -4.65
C ARG A 99 -13.73 8.12 -4.65
N PHE A 100 -12.82 8.80 -5.33
CA PHE A 100 -11.41 8.41 -5.42
C PHE A 100 -10.52 9.13 -4.40
N ALA A 101 -11.09 10.07 -3.65
CA ALA A 101 -10.36 10.97 -2.77
C ALA A 101 -9.43 10.25 -1.78
N GLN A 102 -9.92 9.18 -1.15
CA GLN A 102 -9.11 8.37 -0.24
C GLN A 102 -7.95 7.63 -0.93
N MET A 103 -8.13 7.20 -2.18
CA MET A 103 -7.08 6.50 -2.94
C MET A 103 -5.99 7.49 -3.36
N CYS A 104 -6.38 8.65 -3.88
CA CYS A 104 -5.46 9.75 -4.21
C CYS A 104 -4.68 10.20 -2.98
N PHE A 105 -5.37 10.42 -1.86
CA PHE A 105 -4.72 10.83 -0.61
C PHE A 105 -3.64 9.83 -0.18
N GLY A 106 -3.96 8.52 -0.25
CA GLY A 106 -2.98 7.48 0.00
C GLY A 106 -1.79 7.53 -0.96
N HIS A 107 -2.03 7.59 -2.27
CA HIS A 107 -0.97 7.64 -3.28
C HIS A 107 -0.03 8.83 -3.09
N ALA A 108 -0.58 10.04 -2.94
CA ALA A 108 0.19 11.25 -2.72
C ALA A 108 1.12 11.13 -1.49
N LEU A 109 0.62 10.57 -0.38
CA LEU A 109 1.42 10.33 0.81
C LEU A 109 2.52 9.28 0.60
N TRP A 110 2.20 8.15 -0.03
CA TRP A 110 3.17 7.06 -0.21
C TRP A 110 4.31 7.46 -1.16
N LEU A 111 4.03 8.25 -2.19
CA LEU A 111 5.02 8.79 -3.13
C LEU A 111 6.10 9.63 -2.44
N ARG A 112 5.79 10.21 -1.28
CA ARG A 112 6.69 11.08 -0.51
C ARG A 112 6.96 10.58 0.90
N SER A 113 6.67 9.30 1.17
CA SER A 113 6.71 8.75 2.53
C SER A 113 8.03 9.06 3.26
N THR A 114 9.18 8.90 2.60
CA THR A 114 10.53 9.17 3.16
C THR A 114 10.82 10.63 3.52
N GLU A 115 9.95 11.55 3.11
CA GLU A 115 10.14 12.99 3.29
C GLU A 115 9.02 13.63 4.14
N LEU A 116 8.05 12.83 4.59
CA LEU A 116 6.93 13.33 5.40
C LEU A 116 7.39 13.76 6.79
N VAL A 117 8.38 13.07 7.33
CA VAL A 117 8.90 13.27 8.69
C VAL A 117 10.42 13.18 8.65
N ASP A 118 11.09 14.20 9.16
CA ASP A 118 12.52 14.18 9.42
C ASP A 118 12.78 13.41 10.73
N ALA A 119 12.88 12.08 10.64
CA ALA A 119 13.22 11.20 11.75
C ALA A 119 13.87 9.91 11.24
N THR A 120 14.62 9.25 12.11
CA THR A 120 15.31 8.00 11.86
C THR A 120 14.80 6.89 12.78
N PRO A 121 15.09 5.62 12.49
CA PRO A 121 14.73 4.49 13.37
C PRO A 121 15.27 4.60 14.81
N ALA A 122 16.35 5.37 15.02
CA ALA A 122 16.97 5.56 16.33
C ALA A 122 16.27 6.63 17.20
N ASP A 123 15.40 7.46 16.62
CA ASP A 123 14.77 8.58 17.30
C ASP A 123 13.57 8.12 18.15
N ALA A 124 13.77 7.96 19.46
CA ALA A 124 12.71 7.52 20.39
C ALA A 124 11.50 8.51 20.47
N ASP A 125 11.71 9.77 20.09
CA ASP A 125 10.71 10.83 20.00
C ASP A 125 10.05 10.93 18.61
N ALA A 126 10.35 10.04 17.66
CA ALA A 126 9.84 10.12 16.30
C ALA A 126 8.30 10.20 16.22
N TRP A 127 7.58 9.64 17.20
CA TRP A 127 6.13 9.71 17.27
C TRP A 127 5.60 11.14 17.42
N GLU A 128 6.33 12.04 18.10
CA GLU A 128 5.97 13.46 18.22
C GLU A 128 6.04 14.14 16.86
N ARG A 129 7.06 13.82 16.06
CA ARG A 129 7.24 14.36 14.71
C ARG A 129 6.17 13.84 13.74
N VAL A 130 5.76 12.58 13.89
CA VAL A 130 4.61 12.02 13.16
C VAL A 130 3.32 12.75 13.51
N ASP A 131 3.05 13.02 14.79
CA ASP A 131 1.85 13.76 15.20
C ASP A 131 1.89 15.23 14.74
N ALA A 132 3.06 15.87 14.77
CA ALA A 132 3.27 17.21 14.23
C ALA A 132 2.97 17.24 12.72
N PHE A 133 3.49 16.29 11.94
CA PHE A 133 3.17 16.15 10.52
C PHE A 133 1.66 16.01 10.29
N ILE A 134 0.98 15.12 11.03
CA ILE A 134 -0.46 14.91 10.90
C ILE A 134 -1.26 16.19 11.18
N ALA A 135 -0.81 17.02 12.12
CA ALA A 135 -1.45 18.30 12.44
C ALA A 135 -1.31 19.34 11.31
N THR A 136 -0.40 19.14 10.34
CA THR A 136 -0.23 20.02 9.17
C THR A 136 -1.11 19.63 7.98
N LEU A 137 -1.77 18.48 8.02
CA LEU A 137 -2.57 17.98 6.91
C LEU A 137 -3.79 18.89 6.66
N PRO A 138 -4.14 19.19 5.39
CA PRO A 138 -5.31 20.00 5.10
C PRO A 138 -6.60 19.29 5.51
N ASP A 139 -7.56 20.04 6.03
CA ASP A 139 -8.93 19.55 6.21
C ASP A 139 -9.62 19.50 4.84
N ILE A 140 -9.76 18.29 4.31
CA ILE A 140 -10.34 18.05 2.98
C ILE A 140 -11.78 17.51 3.07
N GLY A 141 -12.47 17.70 4.21
CA GLY A 141 -13.89 17.36 4.36
C GLY A 141 -14.22 15.86 4.31
N LEU A 142 -13.20 15.00 4.20
CA LEU A 142 -13.32 13.56 4.36
C LEU A 142 -13.25 13.23 5.86
N GLN A 143 -14.25 12.52 6.40
CA GLN A 143 -14.36 12.28 7.84
C GLN A 143 -13.15 11.54 8.46
N GLY A 144 -12.19 12.33 8.96
CA GLY A 144 -11.77 12.43 10.37
C GLY A 144 -10.72 11.45 10.91
N ALA A 145 -10.95 10.13 10.79
CA ALA A 145 -10.08 9.15 11.44
C ALA A 145 -9.26 8.33 10.43
N HIS A 146 -9.87 7.97 9.31
CA HIS A 146 -9.25 7.02 8.39
C HIS A 146 -8.07 7.60 7.60
N LEU A 147 -8.18 8.86 7.15
CA LEU A 147 -7.07 9.54 6.46
C LEU A 147 -5.89 9.78 7.37
N THR A 148 -6.16 10.17 8.61
CA THR A 148 -5.15 10.34 9.66
C THR A 148 -4.36 9.05 9.87
N GLU A 149 -5.03 7.89 9.85
CA GLU A 149 -4.35 6.60 9.95
C GLU A 149 -3.54 6.24 8.70
N ILE A 150 -3.98 6.66 7.50
CA ILE A 150 -3.17 6.51 6.27
C ILE A 150 -1.91 7.38 6.34
N ALA A 151 -2.04 8.64 6.74
CA ALA A 151 -0.91 9.56 6.92
C ALA A 151 0.06 9.06 7.99
N ARG A 152 -0.46 8.56 9.11
CA ARG A 152 0.33 7.93 10.18
C ARG A 152 1.10 6.72 9.66
N ALA A 153 0.45 5.85 8.88
CA ALA A 153 1.11 4.69 8.28
C ALA A 153 2.22 5.11 7.31
N ALA A 154 1.95 6.10 6.45
CA ALA A 154 2.92 6.62 5.49
C ALA A 154 4.13 7.26 6.16
N ALA A 155 3.91 8.08 7.19
CA ALA A 155 4.97 8.72 7.95
C ALA A 155 5.86 7.70 8.67
N TRP A 156 5.28 6.73 9.37
CA TRP A 156 6.06 5.65 10.01
C TRP A 156 6.85 4.83 9.00
N HIS A 157 6.25 4.54 7.84
CA HIS A 157 6.95 3.84 6.79
C HIS A 157 8.11 4.67 6.24
N GLY A 158 7.96 5.99 6.11
CA GLY A 158 9.03 6.91 5.73
C GLY A 158 10.26 6.87 6.63
N ILE A 159 10.05 6.64 7.94
CA ILE A 159 11.13 6.53 8.92
C ILE A 159 11.96 5.27 8.71
N TYR A 160 11.33 4.15 8.33
CA TYR A 160 11.99 2.85 8.27
C TYR A 160 12.31 2.35 6.86
N ALA A 161 11.34 2.42 5.95
CA ALA A 161 11.44 1.77 4.66
C ALA A 161 12.59 2.36 3.84
N GLY A 162 13.53 1.51 3.45
CA GLY A 162 14.70 1.93 2.68
C GLY A 162 15.70 2.77 3.47
N SER A 163 15.51 2.97 4.78
CA SER A 163 16.41 3.76 5.63
C SER A 163 17.80 3.14 5.77
N GLY A 164 17.91 1.81 5.58
CA GLY A 164 19.15 1.08 5.83
C GLY A 164 19.34 0.68 7.30
N SER A 165 18.35 0.94 8.17
CA SER A 165 18.40 0.60 9.59
C SER A 165 17.06 0.05 10.08
N ALA A 166 17.10 -1.08 10.80
CA ALA A 166 15.95 -1.56 11.55
C ALA A 166 16.22 -1.48 13.07
N ASP A 167 16.65 -0.31 13.55
CA ASP A 167 16.71 -0.04 14.99
C ASP A 167 15.28 0.00 15.58
N PRO A 168 14.96 -0.80 16.62
CA PRO A 168 13.62 -0.81 17.19
C PRO A 168 13.30 0.39 18.10
N ALA A 169 14.24 1.30 18.39
CA ALA A 169 14.08 2.37 19.37
C ALA A 169 12.83 3.23 19.13
N ALA A 170 12.68 3.80 17.94
CA ALA A 170 11.52 4.63 17.59
C ALA A 170 10.21 3.83 17.67
N ALA A 171 10.20 2.58 17.23
CA ALA A 171 9.00 1.76 17.19
C ALA A 171 8.58 1.24 18.57
N ARG A 172 9.52 0.95 19.48
CA ARG A 172 9.23 0.58 20.87
C ARG A 172 8.71 1.77 21.68
N ALA A 173 9.23 2.97 21.42
CA ALA A 173 8.82 4.19 22.11
C ALA A 173 7.45 4.71 21.65
N ALA A 174 6.95 4.27 20.49
CA ALA A 174 5.70 4.71 19.89
C ALA A 174 4.46 4.40 20.77
N PRO A 175 3.74 5.41 21.28
CA PRO A 175 2.62 5.19 22.18
C PRO A 175 1.30 4.93 21.44
N GLY A 176 0.37 4.25 22.12
CA GLY A 176 -1.04 4.15 21.74
C GLY A 176 -1.27 3.78 20.26
N ARG A 177 -1.90 4.69 19.51
CA ARG A 177 -2.24 4.51 18.08
C ARG A 177 -1.01 4.39 17.17
N HIS A 178 0.16 4.90 17.56
CA HIS A 178 1.37 4.80 16.73
C HIS A 178 1.95 3.39 16.74
N ALA A 179 1.80 2.66 17.85
CA ALA A 179 2.52 1.41 18.10
C ALA A 179 2.36 0.39 16.96
N ARG A 180 1.14 0.24 16.42
CA ARG A 180 0.85 -0.70 15.34
C ARG A 180 1.48 -0.29 14.01
N HIS A 181 1.46 0.99 13.66
CA HIS A 181 2.10 1.50 12.44
C HIS A 181 3.62 1.40 12.54
N ALA A 182 4.18 1.77 13.69
CA ALA A 182 5.61 1.73 13.94
C ALA A 182 6.17 0.30 13.88
N ARG A 183 5.51 -0.68 14.51
CA ARG A 183 5.86 -2.11 14.40
C ARG A 183 5.81 -2.62 12.96
N THR A 184 4.86 -2.13 12.16
CA THR A 184 4.75 -2.51 10.74
C THR A 184 5.92 -2.01 9.93
N ALA A 185 6.27 -0.73 10.13
CA ALA A 185 7.38 -0.10 9.43
C ALA A 185 8.72 -0.75 9.83
N PHE A 186 8.93 -0.98 11.12
CA PHE A 186 10.06 -1.75 11.65
C PHE A 186 10.16 -3.14 11.02
N ALA A 187 9.08 -3.93 11.07
CA ALA A 187 9.09 -5.29 10.55
C ALA A 187 9.35 -5.32 9.03
N TRP A 188 8.82 -4.36 8.29
CA TRP A 188 9.05 -4.22 6.85
C TRP A 188 10.55 -4.06 6.54
N GLU A 189 11.21 -3.14 7.24
CA GLU A 189 12.63 -2.86 7.02
C GLU A 189 13.54 -3.96 7.57
N ALA A 190 13.20 -4.53 8.74
CA ALA A 190 13.94 -5.64 9.33
C ALA A 190 13.95 -6.86 8.41
N VAL A 191 12.80 -7.22 7.83
CA VAL A 191 12.72 -8.31 6.84
C VAL A 191 13.53 -7.97 5.60
N ARG A 192 13.44 -6.74 5.09
CA ARG A 192 14.22 -6.30 3.92
C ARG A 192 15.72 -6.50 4.15
N LEU A 193 16.23 -5.93 5.25
CA LEU A 193 17.66 -5.91 5.59
C LEU A 193 18.22 -7.28 5.95
N GLN A 194 17.39 -8.17 6.48
CA GLN A 194 17.80 -9.55 6.75
C GLN A 194 18.13 -10.33 5.44
N GLY A 195 17.69 -9.85 4.27
CA GLY A 195 18.01 -10.43 2.97
C GLY A 195 17.32 -11.77 2.69
N ASN A 196 17.57 -12.41 1.55
CA ASN A 196 16.82 -13.61 1.14
C ASN A 196 17.23 -14.92 1.85
N GLN A 197 17.85 -14.84 3.02
CA GLN A 197 18.37 -16.01 3.72
C GLN A 197 17.39 -16.52 4.78
N GLY A 198 17.28 -17.85 4.91
CA GLY A 198 16.49 -18.48 5.97
C GLY A 198 15.04 -18.79 5.59
N ARG A 199 14.41 -19.62 6.41
CA ARG A 199 12.98 -19.94 6.30
C ARG A 199 12.17 -18.82 6.94
N SER A 200 10.90 -18.67 6.54
CA SER A 200 10.03 -17.60 7.05
C SER A 200 9.88 -17.63 8.58
N ARG A 201 9.93 -18.82 9.18
CA ARG A 201 9.96 -18.99 10.65
C ARG A 201 11.21 -18.36 11.26
N ASP A 202 12.37 -18.66 10.71
CA ASP A 202 13.66 -18.13 11.17
C ASP A 202 13.67 -16.59 11.08
N ILE A 203 13.06 -16.03 10.02
CA ILE A 203 12.90 -14.57 9.87
C ILE A 203 11.99 -13.99 10.97
N VAL A 204 10.86 -14.63 11.26
CA VAL A 204 9.96 -14.20 12.35
C VAL A 204 10.69 -14.24 13.70
N GLU A 205 11.40 -15.34 13.99
CA GLU A 205 12.17 -15.51 15.23
C GLU A 205 13.31 -14.47 15.34
N TYR A 206 14.00 -14.20 14.23
CA TYR A 206 15.06 -13.19 14.16
C TYR A 206 14.52 -11.78 14.41
N VAL A 207 13.45 -11.37 13.72
CA VAL A 207 12.85 -10.04 13.90
C VAL A 207 12.34 -9.86 15.34
N GLN A 208 11.77 -10.91 15.95
CA GLN A 208 11.42 -10.88 17.37
C GLN A 208 12.67 -10.77 18.26
N ALA A 209 13.75 -11.48 17.96
CA ALA A 209 14.99 -11.41 18.75
C ALA A 209 15.62 -10.00 18.70
N VAL A 210 15.60 -9.34 17.54
CA VAL A 210 15.98 -7.93 17.40
C VAL A 210 15.05 -7.05 18.23
N TRP A 211 13.74 -7.26 18.13
CA TRP A 211 12.74 -6.54 18.91
C TRP A 211 12.84 -6.77 20.42
N ASP A 212 13.42 -7.87 20.88
CA ASP A 212 13.68 -8.12 22.30
C ASP A 212 15.06 -7.62 22.76
N GLY A 213 15.91 -7.17 21.82
CA GLY A 213 17.31 -6.79 22.09
C GLY A 213 18.24 -7.99 22.32
N ARG A 214 17.83 -9.19 21.89
CA ARG A 214 18.63 -10.42 21.95
C ARG A 214 19.59 -10.54 20.76
N GLU A 215 19.28 -9.88 19.65
CA GLU A 215 20.12 -9.79 18.45
C GLU A 215 20.34 -8.31 18.09
N PRO A 216 21.49 -7.94 17.49
CA PRO A 216 21.70 -6.58 17.01
C PRO A 216 20.75 -6.27 15.84
N PRO A 217 20.26 -5.01 15.73
CA PRO A 217 19.41 -4.62 14.61
C PRO A 217 20.16 -4.74 13.28
N PRO A 218 19.54 -5.31 12.24
CA PRO A 218 20.19 -5.39 10.94
C PRO A 218 20.34 -3.98 10.35
N SER A 219 21.44 -3.77 9.65
CA SER A 219 21.73 -2.53 8.92
C SER A 219 22.27 -2.87 7.53
N GLY A 220 22.13 -1.93 6.60
CA GLY A 220 22.57 -2.09 5.22
C GLY A 220 22.52 -0.79 4.45
N ALA A 221 22.81 -0.84 3.15
CA ALA A 221 22.70 0.34 2.31
C ALA A 221 21.23 0.84 2.30
N PRO A 222 21.03 2.16 2.38
CA PRO A 222 19.72 2.74 2.14
C PRO A 222 19.28 2.44 0.71
N LEU A 223 17.97 2.26 0.50
CA LEU A 223 17.39 2.03 -0.82
C LEU A 223 16.47 3.19 -1.19
N PRO A 224 16.64 3.78 -2.39
CA PRO A 224 15.74 4.82 -2.86
C PRO A 224 14.32 4.26 -3.02
N LEU A 225 13.33 5.12 -2.86
CA LEU A 225 11.90 4.77 -2.94
C LEU A 225 11.52 4.10 -4.26
N ALA A 226 12.19 4.47 -5.36
CA ALA A 226 12.02 3.87 -6.68
C ALA A 226 12.34 2.36 -6.73
N CYS A 227 13.10 1.84 -5.77
CA CYS A 227 13.46 0.41 -5.69
C CYS A 227 12.51 -0.41 -4.82
N TRP A 228 11.46 0.19 -4.27
CA TRP A 228 10.53 -0.51 -3.40
C TRP A 228 9.58 -1.36 -4.23
N ARG A 229 9.81 -2.68 -4.25
CA ARG A 229 8.93 -3.62 -4.94
C ARG A 229 7.62 -3.78 -4.17
N VAL A 230 6.52 -3.28 -4.74
CA VAL A 230 5.20 -3.43 -4.14
C VAL A 230 4.49 -4.63 -4.75
N ARG A 231 4.25 -5.67 -3.95
CA ARG A 231 3.10 -6.55 -4.21
C ARG A 231 1.87 -5.89 -3.61
N LEU A 232 0.87 -5.62 -4.46
CA LEU A 232 -0.45 -5.19 -3.98
C LEU A 232 -0.99 -6.26 -3.03
N VAL A 233 -1.05 -5.93 -1.74
CA VAL A 233 -1.74 -6.79 -0.76
C VAL A 233 -3.21 -6.85 -1.17
N PRO A 234 -3.85 -8.04 -1.17
CA PRO A 234 -5.27 -8.15 -1.49
C PRO A 234 -6.06 -7.10 -0.72
N ARG A 235 -6.87 -6.30 -1.42
CA ARG A 235 -7.80 -5.36 -0.78
C ARG A 235 -8.74 -6.15 0.12
N MET A 236 -8.52 -6.11 1.43
CA MET A 236 -9.33 -6.81 2.43
C MET A 236 -10.58 -6.00 2.79
N ASP A 237 -11.23 -5.40 1.80
CA ASP A 237 -12.39 -4.52 2.00
C ASP A 237 -13.61 -5.28 2.57
N LEU A 238 -13.51 -6.60 2.78
CA LEU A 238 -14.66 -7.50 3.00
C LEU A 238 -14.42 -8.66 3.99
N LEU A 239 -13.41 -8.61 4.87
CA LEU A 239 -13.14 -9.72 5.79
C LEU A 239 -13.60 -9.48 7.22
N SER A 240 -14.84 -9.94 7.46
CA SER A 240 -15.54 -10.10 8.74
C SER A 240 -15.83 -8.81 9.54
N PRO A 241 -17.11 -8.39 9.66
CA PRO A 241 -17.49 -7.30 10.57
C PRO A 241 -17.18 -7.59 12.05
N LEU A 242 -16.70 -8.80 12.38
CA LEU A 242 -16.37 -9.23 13.74
C LEU A 242 -14.92 -8.90 14.16
N TYR A 243 -14.04 -8.56 13.22
CA TYR A 243 -12.64 -8.27 13.56
C TYR A 243 -12.28 -6.82 13.22
N THR A 244 -12.22 -5.98 14.25
CA THR A 244 -11.97 -4.54 14.13
C THR A 244 -10.49 -4.16 14.10
N GLY A 245 -9.58 -5.13 14.32
CA GLY A 245 -8.13 -4.89 14.37
C GLY A 245 -7.48 -4.89 13.00
N THR A 246 -7.59 -3.81 12.23
CA THR A 246 -6.85 -3.68 10.97
C THR A 246 -6.18 -2.32 10.84
N ILE A 247 -5.05 -2.28 10.12
CA ILE A 247 -4.41 -1.03 9.72
C ILE A 247 -4.00 -1.08 8.25
N ARG A 248 -3.84 0.12 7.66
CA ARG A 248 -3.26 0.29 6.32
C ARG A 248 -1.77 0.02 6.36
N THR A 249 -1.26 -0.59 5.31
CA THR A 249 0.17 -0.79 5.09
C THR A 249 0.60 -0.15 3.77
N TYR A 250 1.91 -0.09 3.55
CA TYR A 250 2.47 0.30 2.26
C TYR A 250 1.85 -0.48 1.09
N GLY A 251 1.71 0.17 -0.07
CA GLY A 251 1.08 -0.40 -1.25
C GLY A 251 -0.45 -0.48 -1.20
N GLY A 252 -1.08 0.26 -0.27
CA GLY A 252 -2.55 0.30 -0.14
C GLY A 252 -3.15 -0.95 0.52
N GLY A 253 -2.30 -1.84 1.02
CA GLY A 253 -2.69 -3.06 1.71
C GLY A 253 -3.36 -2.83 3.05
N ILE A 254 -3.97 -3.89 3.57
CA ILE A 254 -4.51 -3.95 4.92
C ILE A 254 -3.87 -5.16 5.59
N ARG A 255 -3.45 -5.00 6.85
CA ARG A 255 -3.06 -6.13 7.71
C ARG A 255 -3.95 -6.20 8.94
N PHE A 256 -4.08 -7.40 9.49
CA PHE A 256 -4.66 -7.59 10.82
C PHE A 256 -3.70 -7.10 11.91
N THR A 257 -4.24 -6.73 13.07
CA THR A 257 -3.47 -6.24 14.22
C THR A 257 -3.97 -6.82 15.53
N ASP A 258 -3.07 -7.20 16.42
CA ASP A 258 -3.42 -7.76 17.73
C ASP A 258 -3.23 -6.72 18.86
N PRO A 259 -4.04 -6.73 19.94
CA PRO A 259 -3.73 -5.98 21.15
C PRO A 259 -2.42 -6.38 21.82
N ASP A 260 -2.04 -7.66 21.74
CA ASP A 260 -0.76 -8.16 22.24
C ASP A 260 0.39 -7.71 21.30
N PRO A 261 1.39 -6.96 21.80
CA PRO A 261 2.41 -6.34 20.96
C PRO A 261 3.32 -7.36 20.27
N ASP A 262 3.63 -8.49 20.90
CA ASP A 262 4.47 -9.53 20.31
C ASP A 262 3.71 -10.29 19.21
N THR A 263 2.43 -10.58 19.44
CA THR A 263 1.55 -11.14 18.41
C THR A 263 1.36 -10.19 17.23
N ASP A 264 1.18 -8.88 17.48
CA ASP A 264 1.09 -7.86 16.44
C ASP A 264 2.39 -7.73 15.63
N LEU A 265 3.54 -7.80 16.30
CA LEU A 265 4.84 -7.81 15.62
C LEU A 265 4.98 -9.05 14.73
N ARG A 266 4.63 -10.24 15.22
CA ARG A 266 4.65 -11.47 14.41
C ARG A 266 3.79 -11.33 13.16
N ILE A 267 2.58 -10.76 13.27
CA ILE A 267 1.69 -10.50 12.12
C ILE A 267 2.31 -9.50 11.15
N ALA A 268 2.91 -8.42 11.67
CA ALA A 268 3.60 -7.42 10.87
C ALA A 268 4.78 -8.05 10.09
N THR A 269 5.57 -8.91 10.72
CA THR A 269 6.68 -9.63 10.09
C THR A 269 6.21 -10.59 9.01
N LEU A 270 5.16 -11.38 9.25
CA LEU A 270 4.57 -12.26 8.23
C LEU A 270 4.08 -11.46 7.01
N SER A 271 3.44 -10.32 7.25
CA SER A 271 2.98 -9.41 6.19
C SER A 271 4.17 -8.86 5.40
N ALA A 272 5.24 -8.43 6.09
CA ALA A 272 6.47 -7.94 5.47
C ALA A 272 7.17 -9.00 4.60
N ILE A 273 7.30 -10.25 5.08
CA ILE A 273 7.85 -11.37 4.31
C ILE A 273 7.09 -11.52 2.99
N TRP A 274 5.76 -11.51 3.05
CA TRP A 274 4.92 -11.64 1.86
C TRP A 274 5.02 -10.43 0.92
N THR A 275 5.01 -9.21 1.45
CA THR A 275 5.13 -7.97 0.65
C THR A 275 6.46 -7.91 -0.09
N HIS A 276 7.55 -8.36 0.53
CA HIS A 276 8.86 -8.52 -0.12
C HIS A 276 8.93 -9.70 -1.11
N GLY A 277 7.80 -10.36 -1.38
CA GLY A 277 7.70 -11.44 -2.35
C GLY A 277 8.38 -12.73 -1.92
N ARG A 278 8.69 -12.90 -0.63
CA ARG A 278 9.33 -14.11 -0.13
C ARG A 278 8.27 -15.19 0.11
N PRO A 279 8.54 -16.45 -0.26
CA PRO A 279 7.61 -17.53 -0.01
C PRO A 279 7.46 -17.77 1.50
N ILE A 280 6.25 -18.12 1.92
CA ILE A 280 5.99 -18.58 3.28
C ILE A 280 5.69 -20.07 3.24
N ASP A 281 6.49 -20.84 3.98
CA ASP A 281 6.35 -22.30 4.02
C ASP A 281 4.91 -22.72 4.36
N ALA A 282 4.35 -23.62 3.54
CA ALA A 282 2.96 -24.03 3.68
C ALA A 282 2.67 -24.78 4.99
N LEU A 283 3.64 -25.55 5.51
CA LEU A 283 3.49 -26.21 6.81
C LEU A 283 3.50 -25.18 7.94
N TYR A 284 4.34 -24.15 7.83
CA TYR A 284 4.34 -23.05 8.78
C TYR A 284 3.03 -22.25 8.74
N LEU A 285 2.49 -21.94 7.57
CA LEU A 285 1.16 -21.33 7.46
C LEU A 285 0.08 -22.24 8.08
N ALA A 286 0.14 -23.55 7.87
CA ALA A 286 -0.83 -24.50 8.44
C ALA A 286 -0.76 -24.57 9.98
N GLU A 287 0.43 -24.37 10.56
CA GLU A 287 0.63 -24.22 12.00
C GLU A 287 0.00 -22.91 12.50
N LEU A 288 0.29 -21.78 11.85
CA LEU A 288 -0.26 -20.47 12.20
C LEU A 288 -1.80 -20.42 12.09
N ALA A 289 -2.40 -21.22 11.19
CA ALA A 289 -3.85 -21.37 11.09
C ALA A 289 -4.50 -22.02 12.33
N ARG A 290 -3.69 -22.59 13.24
CA ARG A 290 -4.13 -23.19 14.52
C ARG A 290 -3.68 -22.36 15.73
N ASP A 291 -3.09 -21.20 15.51
CA ASP A 291 -2.60 -20.32 16.57
C ASP A 291 -3.75 -19.86 17.48
N PRO A 292 -3.57 -19.71 18.80
CA PRO A 292 -4.64 -19.24 19.69
C PRO A 292 -5.14 -17.82 19.37
N SER A 293 -4.33 -16.96 18.73
CA SER A 293 -4.77 -15.63 18.31
C SER A 293 -5.59 -15.69 17.00
N PRO A 294 -6.85 -15.20 17.00
CA PRO A 294 -7.64 -15.07 15.77
C PRO A 294 -6.96 -14.19 14.71
N ALA A 295 -6.19 -13.19 15.13
CA ALA A 295 -5.47 -12.27 14.24
C ALA A 295 -4.43 -13.01 13.39
N VAL A 296 -3.73 -13.96 14.02
CA VAL A 296 -2.69 -14.79 13.39
C VAL A 296 -3.34 -15.82 12.48
N GLN A 297 -4.43 -16.46 12.92
CA GLN A 297 -5.20 -17.36 12.07
C GLN A 297 -5.69 -16.67 10.79
N LEU A 298 -6.26 -15.47 10.91
CA LEU A 298 -6.74 -14.66 9.78
C LEU A 298 -5.60 -14.23 8.86
N THR A 299 -4.46 -13.81 9.44
CA THR A 299 -3.25 -13.48 8.67
C THR A 299 -2.77 -14.68 7.87
N ALA A 300 -2.64 -15.85 8.50
CA ALA A 300 -2.25 -17.08 7.82
C ALA A 300 -3.22 -17.46 6.69
N ALA A 301 -4.53 -17.36 6.93
CA ALA A 301 -5.55 -17.64 5.92
C ALA A 301 -5.46 -16.68 4.72
N THR A 302 -5.25 -15.39 4.95
CA THR A 302 -5.04 -14.39 3.87
C THR A 302 -3.80 -14.72 3.05
N LEU A 303 -2.68 -15.06 3.72
CA LEU A 303 -1.41 -15.36 3.05
C LEU A 303 -1.49 -16.66 2.23
N MET A 304 -2.13 -17.72 2.75
CA MET A 304 -2.41 -18.94 1.98
C MET A 304 -3.25 -18.66 0.73
N GLY A 305 -4.25 -17.80 0.87
CA GLY A 305 -5.13 -17.41 -0.24
C GLY A 305 -4.41 -16.61 -1.32
N ALA A 306 -3.36 -15.86 -0.96
CA ALA A 306 -2.56 -15.07 -1.89
C ALA A 306 -1.50 -15.94 -2.63
N ASP A 307 -0.87 -16.88 -1.94
CA ASP A 307 0.26 -17.67 -2.48
C ASP A 307 -0.19 -18.78 -3.47
N THR A 308 -1.44 -19.24 -3.36
CA THR A 308 -2.04 -20.22 -4.29
C THR A 308 -2.35 -19.69 -5.69
N GLY A 309 -1.98 -18.44 -6.02
CA GLY A 309 -1.96 -17.95 -7.40
C GLY A 309 -3.32 -17.47 -7.93
N GLY A 310 -3.83 -16.36 -7.40
CA GLY A 310 -4.87 -15.54 -8.03
C GLY A 310 -6.18 -16.28 -8.34
N TYR A 311 -6.93 -15.76 -9.29
CA TYR A 311 -8.15 -16.34 -9.85
C TYR A 311 -7.88 -17.63 -10.67
N ARG A 312 -7.07 -18.56 -10.18
CA ARG A 312 -6.98 -19.94 -10.68
C ARG A 312 -7.14 -20.94 -9.54
N GLN A 313 -8.10 -21.83 -9.76
CA GLN A 313 -8.61 -22.92 -8.92
C GLN A 313 -7.52 -23.67 -8.12
N PRO A 314 -7.60 -23.75 -6.77
CA PRO A 314 -6.85 -24.73 -6.00
C PRO A 314 -7.73 -25.97 -5.78
N GLU A 315 -7.72 -26.92 -6.71
CA GLU A 315 -8.42 -28.21 -6.53
C GLU A 315 -7.59 -29.28 -5.82
N SER A 316 -6.31 -29.06 -5.51
CA SER A 316 -5.43 -30.18 -5.14
C SER A 316 -4.66 -30.13 -3.81
N PHE A 317 -4.79 -29.10 -2.95
CA PHE A 317 -3.97 -29.05 -1.72
C PHE A 317 -4.71 -28.89 -0.39
N PHE A 318 -6.03 -28.70 -0.40
CA PHE A 318 -6.85 -28.72 0.81
C PHE A 318 -7.98 -29.73 0.61
N THR A 319 -8.05 -30.76 1.46
CA THR A 319 -9.26 -31.58 1.52
C THR A 319 -10.44 -30.67 1.87
N GLU A 320 -11.58 -30.80 1.18
CA GLU A 320 -12.79 -29.96 1.30
C GLU A 320 -13.40 -29.89 2.72
N HIS A 321 -12.75 -30.52 3.70
CA HIS A 321 -13.25 -30.70 5.05
C HIS A 321 -12.51 -29.87 6.10
N SER A 322 -11.39 -29.20 5.78
CA SER A 322 -10.69 -28.38 6.78
C SER A 322 -11.51 -27.15 7.18
N PRO A 323 -11.60 -26.81 8.49
CA PRO A 323 -12.28 -25.60 8.95
C PRO A 323 -11.74 -24.31 8.32
N ALA A 324 -10.43 -24.23 8.09
CA ALA A 324 -9.78 -23.11 7.41
C ALA A 324 -10.21 -22.99 5.95
N TRP A 325 -10.37 -24.10 5.22
CA TRP A 325 -10.88 -24.09 3.85
C TRP A 325 -12.37 -23.72 3.81
N LYS A 326 -13.17 -24.23 4.74
CA LYS A 326 -14.59 -23.84 4.88
C LYS A 326 -14.72 -22.35 5.17
N LEU A 327 -13.88 -21.80 6.04
CA LEU A 327 -13.84 -20.37 6.35
C LEU A 327 -13.39 -19.54 5.14
N ALA A 328 -12.26 -19.89 4.52
CA ALA A 328 -11.78 -19.20 3.31
C ALA A 328 -12.77 -19.28 2.14
N ARG A 329 -13.46 -20.41 1.94
CA ARG A 329 -14.50 -20.60 0.92
C ARG A 329 -15.77 -19.82 1.23
N ALA A 330 -16.23 -19.81 2.49
CA ALA A 330 -17.40 -19.04 2.92
C ALA A 330 -17.16 -17.54 2.71
N THR A 331 -15.97 -17.10 3.13
CA THR A 331 -15.46 -15.75 2.94
C THR A 331 -15.37 -15.36 1.45
N ARG A 332 -14.83 -16.23 0.59
CA ARG A 332 -14.75 -16.02 -0.87
C ARG A 332 -16.15 -15.96 -1.50
N LYS A 333 -17.07 -16.85 -1.12
CA LYS A 333 -18.46 -16.83 -1.62
C LYS A 333 -19.21 -15.57 -1.20
N ALA A 334 -18.89 -14.99 -0.04
CA ALA A 334 -19.44 -13.71 0.39
C ALA A 334 -18.92 -12.54 -0.45
N ALA A 335 -17.62 -12.51 -0.76
CA ALA A 335 -17.02 -11.46 -1.59
C ALA A 335 -17.50 -11.49 -3.06
N GLN A 336 -17.67 -12.67 -3.65
CA GLN A 336 -18.13 -12.83 -5.04
C GLN A 336 -19.60 -12.42 -5.26
N ARG A 337 -20.44 -12.48 -4.22
CA ARG A 337 -21.83 -12.02 -4.29
C ARG A 337 -21.97 -10.50 -4.40
N ASN A 338 -20.88 -9.75 -4.18
CA ASN A 338 -20.86 -8.29 -4.16
C ASN A 338 -20.19 -7.64 -5.40
N ASN A 339 -19.96 -8.38 -6.50
CA ASN A 339 -19.42 -7.84 -7.77
C ASN A 339 -18.13 -7.00 -7.65
N VAL A 340 -17.16 -7.45 -6.85
CA VAL A 340 -15.86 -6.76 -6.71
C VAL A 340 -14.93 -7.15 -7.87
N PRO A 341 -14.33 -6.19 -8.61
CA PRO A 341 -13.38 -6.46 -9.69
C PRO A 341 -12.07 -7.08 -9.17
N THR A 342 -11.45 -7.95 -9.97
CA THR A 342 -10.10 -8.50 -9.74
C THR A 342 -9.00 -7.46 -9.93
N PRO A 343 -8.02 -7.34 -9.01
CA PRO A 343 -6.88 -6.46 -9.23
C PRO A 343 -5.74 -7.13 -10.03
N TYR A 344 -4.99 -6.23 -10.65
CA TYR A 344 -3.79 -6.36 -11.47
C TYR A 344 -2.64 -7.16 -10.83
N THR A 345 -1.88 -7.87 -11.68
CA THR A 345 -0.64 -8.58 -11.31
C THR A 345 0.57 -7.72 -11.74
N PRO A 346 1.39 -7.18 -10.83
CA PRO A 346 2.58 -6.44 -11.23
C PRO A 346 3.66 -7.35 -11.80
N ARG A 347 4.36 -6.87 -12.85
CA ARG A 347 5.63 -7.43 -13.32
C ARG A 347 6.73 -7.09 -12.32
N THR A 348 7.60 -8.03 -12.04
CA THR A 348 8.86 -7.80 -11.33
C THR A 348 9.84 -7.14 -12.29
N ASP A 349 10.14 -5.85 -12.13
CA ASP A 349 11.25 -5.23 -12.84
C ASP A 349 12.58 -5.71 -12.24
N GLU A 350 13.43 -6.29 -13.08
CA GLU A 350 14.75 -6.87 -12.73
C GLU A 350 15.85 -5.79 -12.61
N SER A 351 15.52 -4.51 -12.76
CA SER A 351 16.46 -3.38 -12.84
C SER A 351 16.82 -2.74 -11.48
N CYS A 352 16.40 -3.31 -10.35
CA CYS A 352 16.86 -2.90 -9.03
C CYS A 352 18.11 -3.72 -8.64
N PRO A 353 19.25 -3.10 -8.32
CA PRO A 353 20.50 -3.78 -7.99
C PRO A 353 20.43 -4.64 -6.72
#